data_AF-A0A934M7J7-F1
#
_entry.id   AF-A0A934M7J7-F1
#
_cell.length_a   1.000
_cell.length_b   1.000
_cell.length_c   1.000
_cell.angle_alpha   90.00
_cell.angle_beta   90.00
_cell.angle_gamma   90.00
#
_symmetry.space_group_name_H-M   'P 1'
#
loop_
_entity.id
_entity.type
_entity.pdbx_description
1 polymer ?
#
loop_
_entity_poly.entity_id
_entity_poly.type
_entity_poly.pdbx_seq_one_letter_code
_entity_poly.pdbx_strand_id
1 'polypeptide(L)'
;MSSPKNESTALDTPDNSVHPVDQIPPAAQLWPLSFQHVLAMYAGAVAVPLVLGGAMIEAGRMQPSDLPYLITADLLVAGIATILQCVGFLRLGARLPIVQGCTFTAVPPMIVIGVNYGPAAIYGSVLACGLFMFLMAPVFARILWMFPPLVTGSVITCVGLSLIPVAATNISGGYADDAGSVANISLGLFTLLVVLVVERFAPVAIARTSVLIGLAVGTVVAAFMGKVDLSGVGEEHWIGVATPFHFGFPEFPISAVIALVLVGLVTLVEATGDFLAAGEIVGKKATPRQIADGLRADGFSTMLGGVFNTFPYTAFAQNIGLLAMSRVRSRYVVAGAGAILVVLGLLPKLGAVIAAVPTPVLGGATAALFGMIAASGIKTLTKLEMNQNSVLVIAVSLTMGLLPVMHPTLFEQFPNWFGTVFNSGITTGAFTAILLNLLFFGTRRTPANAGVELDDAEFAGVDANVYKTGTERS
;
A
#
# COMPACT_ATOMS: atom_id res chain seq x y z
N MET A 1 51.49 48.63 23.96
CA MET A 1 52.00 48.02 22.70
C MET A 1 52.11 46.54 22.99
N SER A 2 51.28 45.63 22.48
CA SER A 2 50.86 45.42 21.09
C SER A 2 49.57 44.56 21.06
N SER A 3 48.65 44.88 20.13
CA SER A 3 47.41 44.15 19.87
C SER A 3 47.60 42.66 19.52
N PRO A 4 46.64 41.79 19.86
CA PRO A 4 46.54 40.47 19.24
C PRO A 4 46.01 40.59 17.80
N LYS A 5 46.59 39.80 16.90
CA LYS A 5 46.25 39.72 15.48
C LYS A 5 44.85 39.11 15.30
N ASN A 6 44.09 39.71 14.39
CA ASN A 6 42.84 39.22 13.80
C ASN A 6 42.82 37.70 13.58
N GLU A 7 41.97 37.01 14.33
CA GLU A 7 41.33 35.80 13.84
C GLU A 7 40.23 36.23 12.87
N SER A 8 40.51 36.05 11.57
CA SER A 8 39.51 36.14 10.52
C SER A 8 38.42 35.13 10.82
N THR A 9 37.26 35.62 11.21
CA THR A 9 35.97 34.94 11.09
C THR A 9 35.80 34.47 9.65
N ALA A 10 36.15 33.20 9.39
CA ALA A 10 35.66 32.50 8.22
C ALA A 10 34.14 32.40 8.41
N LEU A 11 33.43 33.37 7.84
CA LEU A 11 32.00 33.31 7.61
C LEU A 11 31.72 31.96 6.96
N ASP A 12 31.00 31.10 7.66
CA ASP A 12 30.33 29.93 7.08
C ASP A 12 29.57 30.42 5.85
N THR A 13 30.15 30.19 4.68
CA THR A 13 29.41 30.28 3.43
C THR A 13 28.31 29.22 3.53
N PRO A 14 27.02 29.57 3.34
CA PRO A 14 26.00 28.54 3.23
C PRO A 14 26.40 27.65 2.06
N ASP A 15 26.73 26.38 2.36
CA ASP A 15 27.04 25.40 1.34
C ASP A 15 25.85 25.34 0.39
N ASN A 16 26.03 25.87 -0.82
CA ASN A 16 25.03 25.98 -1.86
C ASN A 16 24.77 24.62 -2.53
N SER A 17 24.96 23.53 -1.78
CA SER A 17 24.84 22.16 -2.26
C SER A 17 23.37 21.76 -2.26
N VAL A 18 22.86 21.39 -3.44
CA VAL A 18 21.51 20.84 -3.60
C VAL A 18 21.36 19.66 -2.66
N HIS A 19 20.29 19.63 -1.85
CA HIS A 19 20.04 18.55 -0.90
C HIS A 19 20.10 17.17 -1.60
N PRO A 20 20.69 16.11 -1.02
CA PRO A 20 20.85 14.80 -1.67
C PRO A 20 19.57 14.18 -2.27
N VAL A 21 18.41 14.53 -1.71
CA VAL A 21 17.09 14.13 -2.23
C VAL A 21 16.78 14.73 -3.60
N ASP A 22 17.24 15.95 -3.84
CA ASP A 22 16.98 16.73 -5.05
C ASP A 22 18.14 16.64 -6.07
N GLN A 23 19.20 15.88 -5.76
CA GLN A 23 20.30 15.62 -6.70
C GLN A 23 19.90 14.56 -7.72
N ILE A 24 20.34 14.71 -8.97
CA ILE A 24 20.20 13.72 -10.04
C ILE A 24 21.53 12.97 -10.16
N PRO A 25 21.62 11.70 -9.74
CA PRO A 25 22.85 10.92 -9.88
C PRO A 25 23.18 10.67 -11.36
N PRO A 26 24.44 10.39 -11.69
CA PRO A 26 24.82 9.97 -13.04
C PRO A 26 24.01 8.74 -13.48
N ALA A 27 23.69 8.66 -14.78
CA ALA A 27 22.85 7.60 -15.34
C ALA A 27 23.35 6.18 -14.99
N ALA A 28 24.67 5.98 -14.92
CA ALA A 28 25.29 4.71 -14.56
C ALA A 28 24.98 4.25 -13.12
N GLN A 29 24.66 5.16 -12.21
CA GLN A 29 24.20 4.85 -10.85
C GLN A 29 22.67 4.85 -10.77
N LEU A 30 22.03 5.80 -11.46
CA LEU A 30 20.58 5.97 -11.41
C LEU A 30 19.84 4.70 -11.83
N TRP A 31 20.13 4.15 -13.01
CA TRP A 31 19.34 3.05 -13.56
C TRP A 31 19.45 1.73 -12.78
N PRO A 32 20.64 1.27 -12.34
CA PRO A 32 20.73 0.07 -11.50
C PRO A 32 19.98 0.22 -10.17
N LEU A 33 20.03 1.38 -9.54
CA LEU A 33 19.32 1.65 -8.28
C LEU A 33 17.81 1.76 -8.51
N SER A 34 17.39 2.41 -9.59
CA SER A 34 15.98 2.44 -10.01
C SER A 34 15.44 1.02 -10.22
N PHE A 35 16.21 0.16 -10.90
CA PHE A 35 15.84 -1.23 -11.12
C PHE A 35 15.72 -2.00 -9.80
N GLN A 36 16.59 -1.75 -8.82
CA GLN A 36 16.48 -2.35 -7.48
C GLN A 36 15.15 -1.99 -6.78
N HIS A 37 14.71 -0.73 -6.89
CA HIS A 37 13.41 -0.31 -6.34
C HIS A 37 12.24 -1.01 -7.05
N VAL A 38 12.33 -1.23 -8.36
CA VAL A 38 11.33 -2.02 -9.11
C VAL A 38 11.31 -3.45 -8.60
N LEU A 39 12.45 -4.13 -8.51
CA LEU A 39 12.51 -5.53 -8.06
C LEU A 39 11.93 -5.72 -6.65
N ALA A 40 12.15 -4.75 -5.75
CA ALA A 40 11.63 -4.81 -4.39
C ALA A 40 10.11 -4.66 -4.29
N MET A 41 9.49 -3.88 -5.18
CA MET A 41 8.03 -3.69 -5.19
C MET A 41 7.29 -4.67 -6.11
N TYR A 42 7.95 -5.21 -7.13
CA TYR A 42 7.30 -5.87 -8.27
C TYR A 42 6.37 -6.99 -7.82
N ALA A 43 6.82 -7.85 -6.90
CA ALA A 43 6.01 -8.94 -6.37
C ALA A 43 4.75 -8.44 -5.63
N GLY A 44 4.84 -7.32 -4.91
CA GLY A 44 3.68 -6.71 -4.25
C GLY A 44 2.74 -6.04 -5.24
N ALA A 45 3.28 -5.37 -6.26
CA ALA A 45 2.49 -4.74 -7.33
C ALA A 45 1.65 -5.78 -8.07
N VAL A 46 2.26 -6.88 -8.53
CA VAL A 46 1.52 -7.91 -9.29
C VAL A 46 0.59 -8.77 -8.43
N ALA A 47 0.78 -8.82 -7.11
CA ALA A 47 -0.04 -9.66 -6.25
C ALA A 47 -1.47 -9.12 -6.07
N VAL A 48 -1.67 -7.79 -6.04
CA VAL A 48 -3.01 -7.19 -5.95
C VAL A 48 -3.91 -7.56 -7.14
N PRO A 49 -3.50 -7.36 -8.41
CA PRO A 49 -4.31 -7.75 -9.57
C PRO A 49 -4.54 -9.25 -9.65
N LEU A 50 -3.55 -10.08 -9.29
CA LEU A 50 -3.71 -11.53 -9.27
C LEU A 50 -4.74 -11.99 -8.23
N VAL A 51 -4.72 -11.40 -7.03
CA VAL A 51 -5.67 -11.75 -5.97
C VAL A 51 -7.09 -11.27 -6.32
N LEU A 52 -7.26 -10.01 -6.70
CA LEU A 52 -8.59 -9.51 -7.07
C LEU A 52 -9.11 -10.21 -8.32
N GLY A 53 -8.30 -10.26 -9.38
CA GLY A 53 -8.69 -10.86 -10.64
C GLY A 53 -9.03 -12.34 -10.50
N GLY A 54 -8.24 -13.10 -9.73
CA GLY A 54 -8.54 -14.50 -9.42
C GLY A 54 -9.88 -14.67 -8.70
N ALA A 55 -10.16 -13.84 -7.69
CA ALA A 55 -11.45 -13.86 -6.99
C ALA A 55 -12.63 -13.46 -7.90
N MET A 56 -12.41 -12.53 -8.83
CA MET A 56 -13.44 -12.08 -9.77
C MET A 56 -13.70 -13.09 -10.89
N ILE A 57 -12.68 -13.83 -11.33
CA ILE A 57 -12.82 -14.95 -12.26
C ILE A 57 -13.65 -16.06 -11.61
N GLU A 58 -13.33 -16.40 -10.36
CA GLU A 58 -14.09 -17.40 -9.60
C GLU A 58 -15.56 -17.00 -9.44
N ALA A 59 -15.82 -15.72 -9.17
CA ALA A 59 -17.17 -15.18 -9.08
C ALA A 59 -17.91 -15.12 -10.43
N GLY A 60 -17.29 -15.55 -11.54
CA GLY A 60 -17.84 -15.48 -12.89
C GLY A 60 -18.00 -14.04 -13.40
N ARG A 61 -17.23 -13.09 -12.85
CA ARG A 61 -17.31 -11.65 -13.14
C ARG A 61 -16.21 -11.15 -14.07
N MET A 62 -15.14 -11.92 -14.27
CA MET A 62 -14.02 -11.64 -15.19
C MET A 62 -13.58 -12.92 -15.91
N GLN A 63 -12.86 -12.77 -17.00
CA GLN A 63 -12.26 -13.89 -17.74
C GLN A 63 -10.77 -14.04 -17.37
N PRO A 64 -10.19 -15.25 -17.47
CA PRO A 64 -8.75 -15.46 -17.26
C PRO A 64 -7.86 -14.57 -18.14
N SER A 65 -8.33 -14.25 -19.36
CA SER A 65 -7.67 -13.34 -20.30
C SER A 65 -7.57 -11.89 -19.81
N ASP A 66 -8.32 -11.52 -18.76
CA ASP A 66 -8.29 -10.17 -18.20
C ASP A 66 -7.11 -9.98 -17.23
N LEU A 67 -6.51 -11.05 -16.69
CA LEU A 67 -5.40 -10.96 -15.72
C LEU A 67 -4.16 -10.24 -16.27
N PRO A 68 -3.64 -10.57 -17.48
CA PRO A 68 -2.51 -9.86 -18.06
C PRO A 68 -2.78 -8.36 -18.22
N TYR A 69 -4.01 -8.00 -18.59
CA TYR A 69 -4.45 -6.61 -18.68
C TYR A 69 -4.39 -5.92 -17.32
N LEU A 70 -4.95 -6.52 -16.27
CA LEU A 70 -4.92 -5.94 -14.91
C LEU A 70 -3.50 -5.71 -14.39
N ILE A 71 -2.59 -6.66 -14.65
CA ILE A 71 -1.19 -6.57 -14.24
C ILE A 71 -0.49 -5.42 -14.96
N THR A 72 -0.64 -5.33 -16.28
CA THR A 72 0.05 -4.30 -17.08
C THR A 72 -0.52 -2.90 -16.85
N ALA A 73 -1.85 -2.79 -16.74
CA ALA A 73 -2.49 -1.54 -16.35
C ALA A 73 -2.02 -1.06 -14.98
N ASP A 74 -1.90 -1.98 -14.01
CA ASP A 74 -1.40 -1.64 -12.67
C ASP A 74 0.03 -1.11 -12.71
N LEU A 75 0.95 -1.84 -13.35
CA LEU A 75 2.35 -1.40 -13.48
C LEU A 75 2.47 -0.03 -14.16
N LEU A 76 1.66 0.21 -15.20
CA LEU A 76 1.62 1.49 -15.89
C LEU A 76 1.21 2.63 -14.95
N VAL A 77 0.08 2.49 -14.26
CA VAL A 77 -0.44 3.53 -13.37
C VAL A 77 0.44 3.69 -12.12
N ALA A 78 0.96 2.60 -11.54
CA ALA A 78 1.94 2.63 -10.45
C ALA A 78 3.21 3.41 -10.84
N GLY A 79 3.67 3.23 -12.09
CA GLY A 79 4.79 3.98 -12.65
C GLY A 79 4.51 5.48 -12.75
N ILE A 80 3.36 5.85 -13.32
CA ILE A 80 2.91 7.24 -13.42
C ILE A 80 2.76 7.88 -12.03
N ALA A 81 2.11 7.17 -11.11
CA ALA A 81 1.91 7.59 -9.73
C ALA A 81 3.25 7.82 -9.02
N THR A 82 4.22 6.91 -9.20
CA THR A 82 5.56 7.03 -8.61
C THR A 82 6.30 8.26 -9.14
N ILE A 83 6.26 8.50 -10.46
CA ILE A 83 6.86 9.70 -11.07
C ILE A 83 6.19 10.97 -10.52
N LEU A 84 4.86 11.00 -10.48
CA LEU A 84 4.09 12.13 -9.96
C LEU A 84 4.46 12.43 -8.51
N GLN A 85 4.58 11.39 -7.67
CA GLN A 85 4.93 11.54 -6.26
C GLN A 85 6.34 12.08 -6.05
N CYS A 86 7.30 11.58 -6.82
CA CYS A 86 8.72 11.90 -6.69
C CYS A 86 9.11 13.23 -7.33
N VAL A 87 8.70 13.48 -8.58
CA VAL A 87 9.03 14.69 -9.33
C VAL A 87 8.16 15.85 -8.85
N GLY A 88 6.89 15.56 -8.59
CA GLY A 88 5.87 16.55 -8.25
C GLY A 88 5.42 17.35 -9.47
N PHE A 89 4.13 17.61 -9.56
CA PHE A 89 3.54 18.49 -10.57
C PHE A 89 2.50 19.39 -9.92
N LEU A 90 2.68 20.71 -9.99
CA LEU A 90 1.82 21.68 -9.31
C LEU A 90 1.71 21.39 -7.78
N ARG A 91 0.51 21.03 -7.30
CA ARG A 91 0.20 20.64 -5.90
C ARG A 91 -0.01 19.13 -5.75
N LEU A 92 0.66 18.35 -6.60
CA LEU A 92 0.66 16.90 -6.57
C LEU A 92 2.09 16.42 -6.33
N GLY A 93 2.26 15.55 -5.35
CA GLY A 93 3.49 14.85 -5.04
C GLY A 93 4.25 15.44 -3.85
N ALA A 94 4.65 14.58 -2.92
CA ALA A 94 5.41 14.98 -1.73
C ALA A 94 6.85 15.42 -2.05
N ARG A 95 7.34 15.14 -3.27
CA ARG A 95 8.71 15.40 -3.72
C ARG A 95 9.77 14.68 -2.87
N LEU A 96 9.42 13.48 -2.43
CA LEU A 96 10.24 12.56 -1.65
C LEU A 96 10.44 11.27 -2.46
N PRO A 97 11.49 10.47 -2.19
CA PRO A 97 11.77 9.21 -2.88
C PRO A 97 10.78 8.11 -2.45
N ILE A 98 9.55 8.21 -2.94
CA ILE A 98 8.43 7.37 -2.54
C ILE A 98 7.89 6.65 -3.77
N VAL A 99 7.98 5.33 -3.73
CA VAL A 99 7.31 4.46 -4.69
C VAL A 99 5.83 4.41 -4.35
N GLN A 100 5.00 4.51 -5.38
CA GLN A 100 3.56 4.30 -5.29
C GLN A 100 3.23 2.88 -5.71
N GLY A 101 2.31 2.26 -4.99
CA GLY A 101 1.81 0.92 -5.29
C GLY A 101 0.37 0.76 -4.82
N CYS A 102 -0.26 -0.31 -5.28
CA CYS A 102 -1.63 -0.60 -4.86
C CYS A 102 -1.66 -1.10 -3.44
N THR A 103 -2.68 -0.65 -2.71
CA THR A 103 -2.88 -1.09 -1.34
C THR A 103 -3.66 -2.40 -1.28
N PHE A 104 -3.14 -3.35 -0.48
CA PHE A 104 -3.88 -4.57 -0.14
C PHE A 104 -5.11 -4.28 0.73
N THR A 105 -5.18 -3.10 1.38
CA THR A 105 -6.32 -2.71 2.21
C THR A 105 -7.64 -2.64 1.42
N ALA A 106 -7.56 -2.38 0.11
CA ALA A 106 -8.72 -2.26 -0.76
C ALA A 106 -9.21 -3.60 -1.31
N VAL A 107 -8.39 -4.65 -1.31
CA VAL A 107 -8.69 -5.91 -1.99
C VAL A 107 -9.96 -6.59 -1.46
N PRO A 108 -10.13 -6.85 -0.15
CA PRO A 108 -11.34 -7.49 0.36
C PRO A 108 -12.65 -6.74 0.05
N PRO A 109 -12.78 -5.42 0.29
CA PRO A 109 -14.00 -4.72 -0.09
C PRO A 109 -14.19 -4.67 -1.62
N MET A 110 -13.13 -4.61 -2.43
CA MET A 110 -13.26 -4.70 -3.90
C MET A 110 -13.82 -6.06 -4.34
N ILE A 111 -13.42 -7.16 -3.72
CA ILE A 111 -13.99 -8.49 -3.99
C ILE A 111 -15.49 -8.49 -3.68
N VAL A 112 -15.89 -7.99 -2.50
CA VAL A 112 -17.32 -7.91 -2.12
C VAL A 112 -18.12 -7.05 -3.09
N ILE A 113 -17.60 -5.88 -3.48
CA ILE A 113 -18.23 -4.98 -4.45
C ILE A 113 -18.36 -5.67 -5.80
N GLY A 114 -17.31 -6.34 -6.27
CA GLY A 114 -17.28 -7.06 -7.53
C GLY A 114 -18.26 -8.22 -7.60
N VAL A 115 -18.33 -9.03 -6.54
CA VAL A 115 -19.27 -10.15 -6.43
C VAL A 115 -20.71 -9.68 -6.42
N ASN A 116 -21.00 -8.50 -5.85
CA ASN A 116 -22.37 -7.98 -5.78
C ASN A 116 -22.77 -7.19 -7.03
N TYR A 117 -21.92 -6.28 -7.50
CA TYR A 117 -22.25 -5.29 -8.53
C TYR A 117 -21.44 -5.44 -9.82
N GLY A 118 -20.28 -6.09 -9.78
CA GLY A 118 -19.42 -6.33 -10.94
C GLY A 118 -18.24 -5.37 -11.07
N PRO A 119 -17.37 -5.57 -12.07
CA PRO A 119 -16.13 -4.81 -12.23
C PRO A 119 -16.34 -3.29 -12.43
N ALA A 120 -17.34 -2.89 -13.19
CA ALA A 120 -17.65 -1.47 -13.43
C ALA A 120 -17.91 -0.70 -12.11
N ALA A 121 -18.56 -1.35 -11.14
CA ALA A 121 -18.82 -0.79 -9.81
C ALA A 121 -17.57 -0.73 -8.93
N ILE A 122 -16.64 -1.68 -9.07
CA ILE A 122 -15.33 -1.61 -8.42
C ILE A 122 -14.63 -0.32 -8.85
N TYR A 123 -14.45 -0.14 -10.16
CA TYR A 123 -13.63 0.95 -10.69
C TYR A 123 -14.30 2.32 -10.57
N GLY A 124 -15.63 2.39 -10.64
CA GLY A 124 -16.36 3.61 -10.29
C GLY A 124 -16.23 3.96 -8.81
N SER A 125 -16.26 2.96 -7.91
CA SER A 125 -16.01 3.20 -6.48
C SER A 125 -14.57 3.62 -6.20
N VAL A 126 -13.58 3.05 -6.90
CA VAL A 126 -12.17 3.47 -6.84
C VAL A 126 -12.01 4.92 -7.30
N LEU A 127 -12.65 5.29 -8.42
CA LEU A 127 -12.63 6.65 -8.94
C LEU A 127 -13.22 7.66 -7.93
N ALA A 128 -14.37 7.33 -7.34
CA ALA A 128 -15.01 8.16 -6.31
C ALA A 128 -14.17 8.26 -5.03
N CYS A 129 -13.54 7.15 -4.60
CA CYS A 129 -12.61 7.13 -3.47
C CYS A 129 -11.40 8.04 -3.72
N GLY A 130 -10.79 7.96 -4.92
CA GLY A 130 -9.66 8.81 -5.30
C GLY A 130 -10.03 10.28 -5.31
N LEU A 131 -11.21 10.63 -5.84
CA LEU A 131 -11.73 11.99 -5.81
C LEU A 131 -11.93 12.48 -4.37
N PHE A 132 -12.52 11.64 -3.51
CA PHE A 132 -12.67 11.95 -2.08
C PHE A 132 -11.30 12.20 -1.43
N MET A 133 -10.32 11.31 -1.63
CA MET A 133 -8.96 11.45 -1.09
C MET A 133 -8.30 12.74 -1.55
N PHE A 134 -8.40 13.06 -2.86
CA PHE A 134 -7.85 14.28 -3.44
C PHE A 134 -8.44 15.55 -2.81
N LEU A 135 -9.77 15.59 -2.65
CA LEU A 135 -10.48 16.72 -2.04
C LEU A 135 -10.21 16.82 -0.53
N MET A 136 -10.02 15.69 0.14
CA MET A 136 -9.81 15.63 1.58
C MET A 136 -8.38 15.92 2.02
N ALA A 137 -7.38 15.63 1.18
CA ALA A 137 -5.97 15.84 1.44
C ALA A 137 -5.59 17.17 2.16
N PRO A 138 -6.08 18.37 1.75
CA PRO A 138 -5.73 19.62 2.44
C PRO A 138 -6.34 19.75 3.85
N VAL A 139 -7.47 19.10 4.11
CA VAL A 139 -8.16 19.14 5.40
C VAL A 139 -7.75 17.95 6.27
N PHE A 140 -7.13 16.92 5.68
CA PHE A 140 -6.79 15.67 6.33
C PHE A 140 -5.92 15.87 7.58
N ALA A 141 -4.98 16.82 7.53
CA ALA A 141 -4.15 17.19 8.68
C ALA A 141 -4.98 17.56 9.93
N ARG A 142 -6.19 18.13 9.77
CA ARG A 142 -7.07 18.51 10.88
C ARG A 142 -7.85 17.33 11.47
N ILE A 143 -7.93 16.19 10.78
CA ILE A 143 -8.64 14.99 11.25
C ILE A 143 -7.68 13.85 11.63
N LEU A 144 -6.36 14.03 11.46
CA LEU A 144 -5.34 13.04 11.85
C LEU A 144 -5.46 12.59 13.32
N TRP A 145 -5.97 13.45 14.21
CA TRP A 145 -6.21 13.11 15.61
C TRP A 145 -7.22 11.95 15.79
N MET A 146 -8.10 11.71 14.81
CA MET A 146 -9.05 10.60 14.79
C MET A 146 -8.37 9.25 14.53
N PHE A 147 -7.13 9.26 14.05
CA PHE A 147 -6.37 8.08 13.65
C PHE A 147 -5.04 7.98 14.42
N PRO A 148 -5.09 7.90 15.76
CA PRO A 148 -3.90 7.64 16.58
C PRO A 148 -3.30 6.26 16.24
N PRO A 149 -2.06 5.96 16.72
CA PRO A 149 -1.46 4.63 16.52
C PRO A 149 -2.33 3.47 16.99
N LEU A 150 -3.27 3.73 17.92
CA LEU A 150 -4.30 2.80 18.36
C LEU A 150 -5.20 2.37 17.20
N VAL A 151 -5.75 3.32 16.46
CA VAL A 151 -6.66 3.05 15.34
C VAL A 151 -5.87 2.47 14.18
N THR A 152 -4.76 3.10 13.79
CA THR A 152 -3.96 2.63 12.63
C THR A 152 -3.39 1.24 12.86
N GLY A 153 -2.82 0.98 14.04
CA GLY A 153 -2.28 -0.32 14.41
C GLY A 153 -3.34 -1.42 14.44
N SER A 154 -4.54 -1.14 15.00
CA SER A 154 -5.66 -2.10 14.97
C SER A 154 -6.11 -2.40 13.55
N VAL A 155 -6.27 -1.38 12.70
CA VAL A 155 -6.73 -1.56 11.32
C VAL A 155 -5.71 -2.30 10.47
N ILE A 156 -4.42 -1.94 10.53
CA ILE A 156 -3.35 -2.64 9.79
C ILE A 156 -3.27 -4.11 10.23
N THR A 157 -3.44 -4.38 11.52
CA THR A 157 -3.50 -5.75 12.03
C THR A 157 -4.72 -6.49 11.47
N CYS A 158 -5.92 -5.88 11.48
CA CYS A 158 -7.11 -6.44 10.84
C CYS A 158 -6.88 -6.76 9.37
N VAL A 159 -6.22 -5.86 8.61
CA VAL A 159 -5.92 -6.05 7.19
C VAL A 159 -5.08 -7.31 6.97
N GLY A 160 -3.95 -7.41 7.66
CA GLY A 160 -3.06 -8.57 7.52
C GLY A 160 -3.75 -9.88 7.87
N LEU A 161 -4.54 -9.91 8.95
CA LEU A 161 -5.28 -11.10 9.36
C LEU A 161 -6.45 -11.44 8.41
N SER A 162 -7.13 -10.42 7.86
CA SER A 162 -8.24 -10.61 6.92
C SER A 162 -7.81 -11.19 5.57
N LEU A 163 -6.52 -11.10 5.24
CA LEU A 163 -5.94 -11.63 4.01
C LEU A 163 -5.38 -13.05 4.17
N ILE A 164 -5.29 -13.58 5.39
CA ILE A 164 -4.82 -14.95 5.63
C ILE A 164 -5.68 -16.00 4.88
N PRO A 165 -7.02 -15.93 4.88
CA PRO A 165 -7.83 -16.88 4.12
C PRO A 165 -7.53 -16.86 2.63
N VAL A 166 -7.25 -15.69 2.05
CA VAL A 166 -6.85 -15.57 0.64
C VAL A 166 -5.56 -16.34 0.37
N ALA A 167 -4.53 -16.15 1.21
CA ALA A 167 -3.30 -16.92 1.08
C ALA A 167 -3.54 -18.42 1.27
N ALA A 168 -4.39 -18.82 2.22
CA ALA A 168 -4.72 -20.22 2.46
C ALA A 168 -5.42 -20.86 1.24
N THR A 169 -6.44 -20.20 0.69
CA THR A 169 -7.11 -20.62 -0.56
C THR A 169 -6.12 -20.74 -1.71
N ASN A 170 -5.21 -19.78 -1.86
CA ASN A 170 -4.22 -19.82 -2.93
C ASN A 170 -3.24 -20.99 -2.74
N ILE A 171 -2.72 -21.20 -1.52
CA ILE A 171 -1.83 -22.33 -1.18
C ILE A 171 -2.52 -23.67 -1.46
N SER A 172 -3.83 -23.80 -1.19
CA SER A 172 -4.55 -25.03 -1.48
C SER A 172 -4.69 -25.30 -2.98
N GLY A 173 -4.43 -24.35 -3.87
CA GLY A 173 -4.65 -24.50 -5.32
C GLY A 173 -5.76 -23.62 -5.88
N GLY A 174 -6.22 -22.62 -5.11
CA GLY A 174 -7.37 -21.82 -5.46
C GLY A 174 -8.63 -22.68 -5.49
N TYR A 175 -9.32 -22.63 -6.63
CA TYR A 175 -10.61 -23.27 -6.87
C TYR A 175 -10.52 -24.41 -7.90
N ALA A 176 -9.31 -24.90 -8.18
CA ALA A 176 -9.10 -26.04 -9.07
C ALA A 176 -9.65 -27.34 -8.45
N ASP A 177 -9.95 -28.33 -9.28
CA ASP A 177 -10.48 -29.64 -8.85
C ASP A 177 -9.55 -30.37 -7.85
N ASP A 178 -8.24 -30.12 -7.94
CA ASP A 178 -7.24 -30.70 -7.04
C ASP A 178 -6.89 -29.79 -5.85
N ALA A 179 -7.77 -28.84 -5.52
CA ALA A 179 -7.63 -27.98 -4.35
C ALA A 179 -7.49 -28.82 -3.07
N GLY A 180 -6.52 -28.45 -2.23
CA GLY A 180 -6.15 -29.18 -1.02
C GLY A 180 -5.25 -30.40 -1.26
N SER A 181 -4.86 -30.69 -2.51
CA SER A 181 -3.90 -31.75 -2.80
C SER A 181 -2.55 -31.50 -2.12
N VAL A 182 -1.86 -32.60 -1.76
CA VAL A 182 -0.50 -32.55 -1.22
C VAL A 182 0.44 -31.80 -2.17
N ALA A 183 0.24 -31.95 -3.49
CA ALA A 183 1.01 -31.26 -4.51
C ALA A 183 0.87 -29.72 -4.41
N ASN A 184 -0.36 -29.20 -4.31
CA ASN A 184 -0.61 -27.76 -4.21
C ASN A 184 -0.07 -27.20 -2.88
N ILE A 185 -0.40 -27.84 -1.76
CA ILE A 185 0.03 -27.38 -0.44
C ILE A 185 1.57 -27.40 -0.33
N SER A 186 2.21 -28.49 -0.78
CA SER A 186 3.68 -28.59 -0.76
C SER A 186 4.35 -27.56 -1.65
N LEU A 187 3.78 -27.23 -2.82
CA LEU A 187 4.29 -26.20 -3.71
C LEU A 187 4.18 -24.79 -3.10
N GLY A 188 3.07 -24.47 -2.44
CA GLY A 188 2.90 -23.22 -1.73
C GLY A 188 3.85 -23.08 -0.53
N LEU A 189 3.95 -24.13 0.29
CA LEU A 189 4.89 -24.17 1.42
C LEU A 189 6.36 -24.12 0.96
N PHE A 190 6.70 -24.80 -0.14
CA PHE A 190 8.01 -24.72 -0.75
C PHE A 190 8.33 -23.30 -1.21
N THR A 191 7.37 -22.64 -1.86
CA THR A 191 7.54 -21.24 -2.28
C THR A 191 7.78 -20.33 -1.08
N LEU A 192 6.98 -20.46 -0.02
CA LEU A 192 7.20 -19.72 1.23
C LEU A 192 8.58 -20.02 1.83
N LEU A 193 9.01 -21.28 1.85
CA LEU A 193 10.33 -21.67 2.34
C LEU A 193 11.45 -20.99 1.55
N VAL A 194 11.35 -20.94 0.22
CA VAL A 194 12.32 -20.22 -0.62
C VAL A 194 12.35 -18.74 -0.25
N VAL A 195 11.20 -18.09 -0.09
CA VAL A 195 11.14 -16.68 0.34
C VAL A 195 11.87 -16.49 1.67
N LEU A 196 11.60 -17.34 2.67
CA LEU A 196 12.22 -17.24 4.00
C LEU A 196 13.73 -17.50 3.96
N VAL A 197 14.19 -18.49 3.19
CA VAL A 197 15.62 -18.82 3.04
C VAL A 197 16.35 -17.66 2.37
N VAL A 198 15.79 -17.08 1.30
CA VAL A 198 16.39 -15.93 0.63
C VAL A 198 16.41 -14.71 1.55
N GLU A 199 15.31 -14.41 2.25
CA GLU A 199 15.25 -13.28 3.18
C GLU A 199 16.28 -13.41 4.32
N ARG A 200 16.55 -14.64 4.79
CA ARG A 200 17.46 -14.90 5.90
C ARG A 200 18.94 -14.89 5.50
N PHE A 201 19.29 -15.51 4.37
CA PHE A 201 20.68 -15.82 4.03
C PHE A 201 21.23 -14.99 2.87
N ALA A 202 20.39 -14.36 2.05
CA ALA A 202 20.88 -13.58 0.92
C ALA A 202 21.39 -12.19 1.35
N PRO A 203 22.33 -11.59 0.60
CA PRO A 203 22.69 -10.19 0.78
C PRO A 203 21.47 -9.28 0.69
N VAL A 204 21.50 -8.14 1.39
CA VAL A 204 20.35 -7.22 1.49
C VAL A 204 19.75 -6.84 0.13
N ALA A 205 20.58 -6.66 -0.90
CA ALA A 205 20.10 -6.34 -2.25
C ALA A 205 19.21 -7.44 -2.85
N ILE A 206 19.52 -8.71 -2.59
CA ILE A 206 18.79 -9.88 -3.08
C ILE A 206 17.63 -10.22 -2.14
N ALA A 207 17.83 -10.11 -0.82
CA ALA A 207 16.79 -10.37 0.18
C ALA A 207 15.52 -9.56 -0.09
N ARG A 208 15.63 -8.29 -0.53
CA ARG A 208 14.45 -7.46 -0.87
C ARG A 208 13.67 -7.93 -2.10
N THR A 209 14.21 -8.89 -2.84
CA THR A 209 13.56 -9.55 -3.98
C THR A 209 13.14 -10.98 -3.64
N SER A 210 13.20 -11.38 -2.37
CA SER A 210 12.91 -12.73 -1.88
C SER A 210 11.57 -13.27 -2.37
N VAL A 211 10.53 -12.43 -2.34
CA VAL A 211 9.19 -12.78 -2.83
C VAL A 211 9.21 -13.04 -4.34
N LEU A 212 9.87 -12.20 -5.13
CA LEU A 212 9.99 -12.38 -6.58
C LEU A 212 10.80 -13.63 -6.94
N ILE A 213 11.88 -13.89 -6.21
CA ILE A 213 12.69 -15.11 -6.36
C ILE A 213 11.87 -16.35 -5.98
N GLY A 214 11.09 -16.27 -4.89
CA GLY A 214 10.17 -17.33 -4.48
C GLY A 214 9.15 -17.64 -5.57
N LEU A 215 8.51 -16.62 -6.15
CA LEU A 215 7.61 -16.78 -7.29
C LEU A 215 8.29 -17.44 -8.49
N ALA A 216 9.49 -17.00 -8.85
CA ALA A 216 10.23 -17.55 -9.98
C ALA A 216 10.61 -19.03 -9.76
N VAL A 217 11.23 -19.34 -8.61
CA VAL A 217 11.66 -20.70 -8.28
C VAL A 217 10.47 -21.64 -8.10
N GLY A 218 9.43 -21.19 -7.41
CA GLY A 218 8.19 -21.94 -7.24
C GLY A 218 7.51 -22.24 -8.59
N THR A 219 7.47 -21.26 -9.50
CA THR A 219 6.90 -21.44 -10.84
C THR A 219 7.73 -22.43 -11.67
N VAL A 220 9.06 -22.40 -11.58
CA VAL A 220 9.92 -23.39 -12.24
C VAL A 220 9.63 -24.81 -11.74
N VAL A 221 9.51 -24.99 -10.42
CA VAL A 221 9.13 -26.30 -9.86
C VAL A 221 7.73 -26.72 -10.31
N ALA A 222 6.78 -25.79 -10.33
CA ALA A 222 5.43 -26.05 -10.81
C ALA A 222 5.37 -26.41 -12.30
N ALA A 223 6.27 -25.86 -13.12
CA ALA A 223 6.39 -26.22 -14.53
C ALA A 223 6.81 -27.68 -14.70
N PHE A 224 7.75 -28.17 -13.89
CA PHE A 224 8.11 -29.60 -13.87
C PHE A 224 6.97 -30.50 -13.38
N MET A 225 6.03 -29.95 -12.61
CA MET A 225 4.81 -30.64 -12.17
C MET A 225 3.67 -30.55 -13.19
N GLY A 226 3.87 -29.89 -14.34
CA GLY A 226 2.83 -29.69 -15.37
C GLY A 226 1.72 -28.73 -14.97
N LYS A 227 1.95 -27.86 -13.97
CA LYS A 227 0.95 -26.91 -13.42
C LYS A 227 1.04 -25.49 -14.01
N VAL A 228 1.91 -25.27 -15.00
CA VAL A 228 2.09 -23.97 -15.65
C VAL A 228 1.53 -24.04 -17.06
N ASP A 229 0.61 -23.14 -17.38
CA ASP A 229 0.09 -22.96 -18.73
C ASP A 229 0.66 -21.67 -19.35
N LEU A 230 1.38 -21.84 -20.46
CA LEU A 230 2.01 -20.73 -21.21
C LEU A 230 1.33 -20.49 -22.56
N SER A 231 0.23 -21.18 -22.87
CA SER A 231 -0.45 -21.11 -24.17
C SER A 231 -0.82 -19.67 -24.54
N GLY A 232 -1.38 -18.90 -23.61
CA GLY A 232 -1.76 -17.50 -23.81
C GLY A 232 -0.58 -16.51 -23.97
N VAL A 233 0.64 -16.87 -23.57
CA VAL A 233 1.79 -15.94 -23.64
C VAL A 233 2.23 -15.68 -25.08
N GLY A 234 2.09 -16.68 -25.96
CA GLY A 234 2.46 -16.56 -27.37
C GLY A 234 1.60 -15.55 -28.11
N GLU A 235 0.30 -15.54 -27.81
CA GLU A 235 -0.74 -14.75 -28.47
C GLU A 235 -0.69 -13.27 -28.10
N GLU A 236 -0.12 -12.94 -26.94
CA GLU A 236 -0.04 -11.58 -26.44
C GLU A 236 0.95 -10.70 -27.20
N HIS A 237 0.53 -9.44 -27.39
CA HIS A 237 1.34 -8.44 -28.09
C HIS A 237 2.56 -8.01 -27.25
N TRP A 238 3.64 -7.65 -27.93
CA TRP A 238 4.84 -7.13 -27.28
C TRP A 238 4.64 -5.73 -26.71
N ILE A 239 3.83 -4.89 -27.37
CA ILE A 239 3.52 -3.53 -26.92
C ILE A 239 2.00 -3.38 -26.87
N GLY A 240 1.48 -2.90 -25.75
CA GLY A 240 0.07 -2.59 -25.56
C GLY A 240 -0.11 -1.47 -24.55
N VAL A 241 -1.22 -0.75 -24.65
CA VAL A 241 -1.55 0.37 -23.76
C VAL A 241 -2.84 0.04 -23.04
N ALA A 242 -2.87 0.26 -21.72
CA ALA A 242 -4.09 0.11 -20.94
C ALA A 242 -5.17 1.07 -21.46
N THR A 243 -6.33 0.53 -21.83
CA THR A 243 -7.44 1.30 -22.36
C THR A 243 -8.31 1.82 -21.22
N PRO A 244 -8.64 3.12 -21.19
CA PRO A 244 -9.62 3.64 -20.24
C PRO A 244 -10.93 2.85 -20.28
N PHE A 245 -11.49 2.52 -19.12
CA PHE A 245 -12.81 1.89 -18.98
C PHE A 245 -12.98 0.55 -19.73
N HIS A 246 -11.92 -0.26 -19.77
CA HIS A 246 -11.90 -1.62 -20.33
C HIS A 246 -13.09 -2.50 -19.92
N PHE A 247 -13.50 -2.47 -18.65
CA PHE A 247 -14.64 -3.26 -18.15
C PHE A 247 -16.00 -2.53 -18.23
N GLY A 248 -16.08 -1.46 -19.02
CA GLY A 248 -17.27 -0.62 -19.16
C GLY A 248 -17.18 0.70 -18.38
N PHE A 249 -18.18 1.55 -18.59
CA PHE A 249 -18.26 2.84 -17.90
C PHE A 249 -18.45 2.65 -16.39
N PRO A 250 -17.82 3.52 -15.56
CA PRO A 250 -17.83 3.36 -14.12
C PRO A 250 -19.23 3.49 -13.52
N GLU A 251 -19.57 2.58 -12.62
CA GLU A 251 -20.81 2.61 -11.84
C GLU A 251 -20.53 3.02 -10.40
N PHE A 252 -21.45 3.74 -9.78
CA PHE A 252 -21.27 4.31 -8.44
C PHE A 252 -22.34 3.83 -7.44
N PRO A 253 -22.42 2.52 -7.10
CA PRO A 253 -23.27 2.09 -6.00
C PRO A 253 -22.84 2.79 -4.71
N ILE A 254 -23.77 3.49 -4.05
CA ILE A 254 -23.45 4.34 -2.89
C ILE A 254 -22.77 3.55 -1.77
N SER A 255 -23.24 2.32 -1.51
CA SER A 255 -22.65 1.41 -0.52
C SER A 255 -21.20 1.03 -0.86
N ALA A 256 -20.91 0.77 -2.13
CA ALA A 256 -19.58 0.45 -2.62
C ALA A 256 -18.62 1.64 -2.51
N VAL A 257 -19.11 2.84 -2.85
CA VAL A 257 -18.36 4.10 -2.68
C VAL A 257 -18.04 4.33 -1.20
N ILE A 258 -19.02 4.18 -0.30
CA ILE A 258 -18.80 4.33 1.14
C ILE A 258 -17.75 3.33 1.65
N ALA A 259 -17.84 2.06 1.23
CA ALA A 259 -16.89 1.03 1.62
C ALA A 259 -15.45 1.39 1.23
N LEU A 260 -15.21 1.84 -0.01
CA LEU A 260 -13.88 2.25 -0.44
C LEU A 260 -13.44 3.58 0.15
N VAL A 261 -14.34 4.54 0.42
CA VAL A 261 -13.99 5.78 1.13
C VAL A 261 -13.50 5.49 2.55
N LEU A 262 -14.10 4.54 3.26
CA LEU A 262 -13.61 4.12 4.58
C LEU A 262 -12.19 3.54 4.50
N VAL A 263 -11.91 2.73 3.47
CA VAL A 263 -10.54 2.25 3.19
C VAL A 263 -9.62 3.41 2.85
N GLY A 264 -10.05 4.33 1.99
CA GLY A 264 -9.28 5.51 1.58
C GLY A 264 -8.88 6.38 2.76
N LEU A 265 -9.74 6.53 3.77
CA LEU A 265 -9.39 7.23 5.02
C LEU A 265 -8.22 6.55 5.73
N VAL A 266 -8.27 5.23 5.88
CA VAL A 266 -7.17 4.45 6.49
C VAL A 266 -5.89 4.62 5.69
N THR A 267 -5.99 4.52 4.36
CA THR A 267 -4.88 4.68 3.43
C THR A 267 -4.22 6.06 3.54
N LEU A 268 -5.01 7.14 3.69
CA LEU A 268 -4.46 8.49 3.89
C LEU A 268 -3.66 8.62 5.19
N VAL A 269 -4.05 7.91 6.26
CA VAL A 269 -3.29 7.92 7.52
C VAL A 269 -1.97 7.17 7.34
N GLU A 270 -2.02 5.99 6.72
CA GLU A 270 -0.85 5.18 6.42
C GLU A 270 0.16 5.96 5.58
N ALA A 271 -0.31 6.55 4.48
CA ALA A 271 0.50 7.41 3.61
C ALA A 271 1.15 8.58 4.36
N THR A 272 0.44 9.19 5.31
CA THR A 272 1.01 10.28 6.14
C THR A 272 2.20 9.78 6.97
N GLY A 273 2.07 8.62 7.60
CA GLY A 273 3.16 8.00 8.36
C GLY A 273 4.36 7.66 7.48
N ASP A 274 4.08 7.15 6.28
CA ASP A 274 5.07 6.81 5.27
C ASP A 274 5.83 8.04 4.74
N PHE A 275 5.14 9.16 4.51
CA PHE A 275 5.78 10.41 4.08
C PHE A 275 6.70 10.97 5.15
N LEU A 276 6.28 10.91 6.42
CA LEU A 276 7.09 11.33 7.56
C LEU A 276 8.33 10.44 7.71
N ALA A 277 8.15 9.11 7.67
CA ALA A 277 9.25 8.16 7.76
C ALA A 277 10.25 8.32 6.60
N ALA A 278 9.76 8.49 5.37
CA ALA A 278 10.61 8.74 4.21
C ALA A 278 11.41 10.03 4.38
N GLY A 279 10.78 11.11 4.86
CA GLY A 279 11.44 12.38 5.15
C GLY A 279 12.54 12.27 6.21
N GLU A 280 12.28 11.52 7.29
CA GLU A 280 13.25 11.25 8.34
C GLU A 280 14.46 10.45 7.81
N ILE A 281 14.20 9.37 7.08
CA ILE A 281 15.24 8.51 6.49
C ILE A 281 16.19 9.29 5.57
N VAL A 282 15.66 10.21 4.77
CA VAL A 282 16.47 10.98 3.82
C VAL A 282 17.06 12.26 4.41
N GLY A 283 16.76 12.58 5.68
CA GLY A 283 17.23 13.79 6.35
C GLY A 283 16.52 15.07 5.89
N LYS A 284 15.34 14.98 5.29
CA LYS A 284 14.52 16.11 4.84
C LYS A 284 13.10 15.98 5.38
N LYS A 285 12.82 16.62 6.52
CA LYS A 285 11.50 16.59 7.16
C LYS A 285 10.41 16.98 6.16
N ALA A 286 9.37 16.14 6.06
CA ALA A 286 8.22 16.41 5.21
C ALA A 286 7.39 17.55 5.82
N THR A 287 7.29 18.67 5.11
CA THR A 287 6.45 19.80 5.56
C THR A 287 4.95 19.43 5.49
N PRO A 288 4.07 20.06 6.29
CA PRO A 288 2.62 19.82 6.20
C PRO A 288 2.07 20.01 4.79
N ARG A 289 2.63 20.97 4.05
CA ARG A 289 2.30 21.21 2.65
C ARG A 289 2.69 20.04 1.75
N GLN A 290 3.91 19.51 1.89
CA GLN A 290 4.35 18.34 1.12
C GLN A 290 3.54 17.09 1.44
N ILE A 291 3.12 16.91 2.69
CA ILE A 291 2.22 15.83 3.08
C ILE A 291 0.89 16.00 2.35
N ALA A 292 0.28 17.20 2.40
CA ALA A 292 -0.97 17.46 1.68
C ALA A 292 -0.84 17.29 0.17
N ASP A 293 0.25 17.76 -0.44
CA ASP A 293 0.53 17.58 -1.88
C ASP A 293 0.74 16.10 -2.22
N GLY A 294 1.37 15.32 -1.33
CA GLY A 294 1.50 13.87 -1.44
C GLY A 294 0.17 13.13 -1.38
N LEU A 295 -0.68 13.45 -0.40
CA LEU A 295 -2.00 12.84 -0.26
C LEU A 295 -2.92 13.19 -1.46
N ARG A 296 -2.77 14.39 -2.04
CA ARG A 296 -3.44 14.76 -3.30
C ARG A 296 -2.98 13.87 -4.45
N ALA A 297 -1.69 13.58 -4.54
CA ALA A 297 -1.16 12.70 -5.57
C ALA A 297 -1.60 11.25 -5.38
N ASP A 298 -1.74 10.75 -4.15
CA ASP A 298 -2.35 9.43 -3.89
C ASP A 298 -3.80 9.38 -4.37
N GLY A 299 -4.60 10.41 -4.04
CA GLY A 299 -5.99 10.52 -4.49
C GLY A 299 -6.11 10.62 -6.01
N PHE A 300 -5.26 11.44 -6.65
CA PHE A 300 -5.22 11.55 -8.11
C PHE A 300 -4.78 10.25 -8.78
N SER A 301 -3.78 9.57 -8.24
CA SER A 301 -3.31 8.27 -8.75
C SER A 301 -4.39 7.21 -8.61
N THR A 302 -5.12 7.22 -7.50
CA THR A 302 -6.32 6.38 -7.29
C THR A 302 -7.42 6.69 -8.31
N MET A 303 -7.64 7.96 -8.66
CA MET A 303 -8.57 8.31 -9.75
C MET A 303 -8.09 7.75 -11.09
N LEU A 304 -6.80 7.87 -11.41
CA LEU A 304 -6.22 7.24 -12.61
C LEU A 304 -6.44 5.72 -12.59
N GLY A 305 -6.31 5.09 -11.42
CA GLY A 305 -6.62 3.68 -11.27
C GLY A 305 -8.07 3.35 -11.60
N GLY A 306 -9.02 4.15 -11.13
CA GLY A 306 -10.44 4.01 -11.53
C GLY A 306 -10.67 4.16 -13.05
N VAL A 307 -9.91 5.03 -13.73
CA VAL A 307 -10.00 5.22 -15.18
C VAL A 307 -9.40 4.04 -15.96
N PHE A 308 -8.23 3.56 -15.56
CA PHE A 308 -7.50 2.49 -16.26
C PHE A 308 -7.83 1.09 -15.75
N ASN A 309 -8.79 0.96 -14.83
CA ASN A 309 -9.25 -0.29 -14.24
C ASN A 309 -8.21 -0.99 -13.36
N THR A 310 -7.53 -0.20 -12.54
CA THR A 310 -6.58 -0.65 -11.51
C THR A 310 -7.13 -0.31 -10.11
N PHE A 311 -6.27 -0.08 -9.13
CA PHE A 311 -6.62 -0.13 -7.71
C PHE A 311 -6.30 1.21 -7.02
N PRO A 312 -6.72 1.39 -5.75
CA PRO A 312 -6.28 2.53 -4.96
C PRO A 312 -4.77 2.51 -4.72
N TYR A 313 -4.13 3.67 -4.90
CA TYR A 313 -2.68 3.86 -4.79
C TYR A 313 -2.31 4.60 -3.51
N THR A 314 -1.16 4.23 -2.97
CA THR A 314 -0.54 4.85 -1.81
C THR A 314 0.97 4.62 -1.80
N ALA A 315 1.67 5.23 -0.85
CA ALA A 315 3.07 4.95 -0.57
C ALA A 315 3.30 3.45 -0.30
N PHE A 316 4.29 2.87 -0.96
CA PHE A 316 4.61 1.46 -0.79
C PHE A 316 5.59 1.27 0.37
N ALA A 317 5.07 0.96 1.56
CA ALA A 317 5.82 0.90 2.81
C ALA A 317 7.07 -0.01 2.76
N GLN A 318 7.04 -1.11 2.00
CA GLN A 318 8.19 -2.01 1.85
C GLN A 318 9.38 -1.30 1.17
N ASN A 319 9.11 -0.38 0.23
CA ASN A 319 10.15 0.40 -0.44
C ASN A 319 10.74 1.48 0.46
N ILE A 320 10.01 1.95 1.48
CA ILE A 320 10.54 2.84 2.52
C ILE A 320 11.56 2.09 3.40
N GLY A 321 11.29 0.82 3.70
CA GLY A 321 12.28 -0.06 4.34
C GLY A 321 13.57 -0.23 3.53
N LEU A 322 13.44 -0.36 2.20
CA LEU A 322 14.60 -0.38 1.29
C LEU A 322 15.34 0.97 1.28
N LEU A 323 14.62 2.10 1.34
CA LEU A 323 15.19 3.44 1.37
C LEU A 323 16.13 3.62 2.58
N ALA A 324 15.71 3.15 3.76
CA ALA A 324 16.52 3.21 4.98
C ALA A 324 17.85 2.44 4.88
N MET A 325 17.86 1.35 4.12
CA MET A 325 19.00 0.43 4.04
C MET A 325 19.93 0.71 2.85
N SER A 326 19.37 1.10 1.71
CA SER A 326 20.10 1.29 0.44
C SER A 326 20.94 2.57 0.42
N ARG A 327 20.71 3.50 1.35
CA ARG A 327 21.29 4.86 1.38
C ARG A 327 21.01 5.69 0.12
N VAL A 328 20.12 5.22 -0.75
CA VAL A 328 19.64 5.99 -1.90
C VAL A 328 18.69 7.05 -1.39
N ARG A 329 19.09 8.33 -1.46
CA ARG A 329 18.25 9.45 -1.00
C ARG A 329 17.54 10.18 -2.13
N SER A 330 18.07 10.08 -3.35
CA SER A 330 17.58 10.86 -4.49
C SER A 330 16.17 10.41 -4.92
N ARG A 331 15.25 11.37 -4.99
CA ARG A 331 13.90 11.15 -5.51
C ARG A 331 13.89 10.81 -7.01
N TYR A 332 14.93 11.19 -7.75
CA TYR A 332 15.02 10.92 -9.18
C TYR A 332 15.41 9.47 -9.49
N VAL A 333 16.09 8.80 -8.56
CA VAL A 333 16.29 7.34 -8.66
C VAL A 333 14.96 6.62 -8.54
N VAL A 334 14.11 7.05 -7.61
CA VAL A 334 12.78 6.46 -7.44
C VAL A 334 11.84 6.84 -8.58
N ALA A 335 11.92 8.07 -9.11
CA ALA A 335 11.23 8.45 -10.34
C ALA A 335 11.68 7.59 -11.55
N GLY A 336 12.97 7.25 -11.64
CA GLY A 336 13.49 6.32 -12.64
C GLY A 336 12.90 4.91 -12.49
N ALA A 337 12.62 4.45 -11.26
CA ALA A 337 11.90 3.21 -11.03
C ALA A 337 10.47 3.30 -11.58
N GLY A 338 9.80 4.44 -11.36
CA GLY A 338 8.51 4.73 -11.99
C GLY A 338 8.56 4.69 -13.52
N ALA A 339 9.61 5.22 -14.14
CA ALA A 339 9.79 5.15 -15.59
C ALA A 339 9.97 3.70 -16.08
N ILE A 340 10.71 2.86 -15.35
CA ILE A 340 10.83 1.43 -15.66
C ILE A 340 9.45 0.75 -15.55
N LEU A 341 8.66 1.03 -14.51
CA LEU A 341 7.32 0.47 -14.35
C LEU A 341 6.38 0.88 -15.49
N VAL A 342 6.44 2.13 -15.95
CA VAL A 342 5.70 2.58 -17.14
C VAL A 342 6.08 1.72 -18.34
N VAL A 343 7.38 1.49 -18.58
CA VAL A 343 7.82 0.62 -19.68
C VAL A 343 7.30 -0.81 -19.49
N LEU A 344 7.38 -1.38 -18.29
CA LEU A 344 6.87 -2.73 -18.01
C LEU A 344 5.35 -2.83 -18.20
N GLY A 345 4.60 -1.79 -17.84
CA GLY A 345 3.16 -1.70 -18.06
C GLY A 345 2.76 -1.56 -19.53
N LEU A 346 3.71 -1.25 -20.41
CA LEU A 346 3.51 -1.24 -21.86
C LEU A 346 3.82 -2.59 -22.51
N LEU A 347 4.17 -3.63 -21.74
CA LEU A 347 4.56 -4.96 -22.24
C LEU A 347 3.55 -6.04 -21.78
N PRO A 348 2.38 -6.19 -22.46
CA PRO A 348 1.36 -7.20 -22.14
C PRO A 348 1.90 -8.61 -21.98
N LYS A 349 2.89 -8.96 -22.81
CA LYS A 349 3.57 -10.25 -22.77
C LYS A 349 4.21 -10.57 -21.42
N LEU A 350 4.75 -9.56 -20.71
CA LEU A 350 5.24 -9.75 -19.35
C LEU A 350 4.09 -9.96 -18.36
N GLY A 351 2.99 -9.23 -18.53
CA GLY A 351 1.76 -9.46 -17.76
C GLY A 351 1.26 -10.91 -17.89
N ALA A 352 1.30 -11.47 -19.11
CA ALA A 352 0.89 -12.84 -19.37
C ALA A 352 1.80 -13.89 -18.72
N VAL A 353 3.12 -13.67 -18.73
CA VAL A 353 4.06 -14.53 -18.01
C VAL A 353 3.79 -14.54 -16.51
N ILE A 354 3.45 -13.37 -15.94
CA ILE A 354 3.11 -13.27 -14.52
C ILE A 354 1.73 -13.87 -14.22
N ALA A 355 0.76 -13.73 -15.13
CA ALA A 355 -0.55 -14.38 -15.01
C ALA A 355 -0.46 -15.91 -15.06
N ALA A 356 0.58 -16.47 -15.71
CA ALA A 356 0.85 -17.91 -15.75
C ALA A 356 1.44 -18.48 -14.45
N VAL A 357 1.73 -17.63 -13.45
CA VAL A 357 2.21 -18.08 -12.14
C VAL A 357 1.11 -18.90 -11.44
N PRO A 358 1.37 -20.16 -11.07
CA PRO A 358 0.35 -21.01 -10.45
C PRO A 358 -0.12 -20.47 -9.10
N THR A 359 -1.41 -20.62 -8.82
CA THR A 359 -2.04 -20.12 -7.60
C THR A 359 -1.36 -20.59 -6.30
N PRO A 360 -0.91 -21.86 -6.15
CA PRO A 360 -0.15 -22.29 -4.97
C PRO A 360 1.13 -21.48 -4.73
N VAL A 361 1.85 -21.17 -5.80
CA VAL A 361 3.10 -20.40 -5.75
C VAL A 361 2.81 -18.98 -5.29
N LEU A 362 1.79 -18.34 -5.88
CA LEU A 362 1.30 -17.04 -5.43
C LEU A 362 0.88 -17.06 -3.95
N GLY A 363 0.18 -18.12 -3.52
CA GLY A 363 -0.24 -18.33 -2.14
C GLY A 363 0.93 -18.33 -1.17
N GLY A 364 1.98 -19.10 -1.45
CA GLY A 364 3.19 -19.14 -0.63
C GLY A 364 3.90 -17.78 -0.53
N ALA A 365 4.01 -17.06 -1.65
CA ALA A 365 4.61 -15.73 -1.70
C ALA A 365 3.80 -14.67 -0.93
N THR A 366 2.48 -14.64 -1.13
CA THR A 366 1.56 -13.71 -0.46
C THR A 366 1.38 -13.99 1.03
N ALA A 367 1.50 -15.26 1.47
CA ALA A 367 1.47 -15.61 2.89
C ALA A 367 2.54 -14.87 3.71
N ALA A 368 3.76 -14.73 3.16
CA ALA A 368 4.82 -13.93 3.77
C ALA A 368 4.44 -12.44 3.84
N LEU A 369 3.87 -11.89 2.75
CA LEU A 369 3.44 -10.48 2.70
C LEU A 369 2.34 -10.17 3.72
N PHE A 370 1.27 -10.98 3.76
CA PHE A 370 0.13 -10.75 4.66
C PHE A 370 0.51 -10.92 6.13
N GLY A 371 1.34 -11.92 6.44
CA GLY A 371 1.89 -12.09 7.78
C GLY A 371 2.74 -10.89 8.22
N MET A 372 3.56 -10.35 7.33
CA MET A 372 4.34 -9.13 7.61
C MET A 372 3.46 -7.90 7.81
N ILE A 373 2.37 -7.74 7.04
CA ILE A 373 1.40 -6.65 7.24
C ILE A 373 0.78 -6.73 8.65
N ALA A 374 0.32 -7.91 9.06
CA ALA A 374 -0.23 -8.12 10.41
C ALA A 374 0.80 -7.79 11.50
N ALA A 375 2.05 -8.25 11.34
CA ALA A 375 3.13 -7.95 12.27
C ALA A 375 3.47 -6.45 12.33
N SER A 376 3.40 -5.73 11.20
CA SER A 376 3.60 -4.28 11.15
C SER A 376 2.52 -3.53 11.94
N GLY A 377 1.27 -3.97 11.84
CA GLY A 377 0.16 -3.45 12.67
C GLY A 377 0.41 -3.64 14.16
N ILE A 378 0.83 -4.85 14.56
CA ILE A 378 1.20 -5.16 15.94
C ILE A 378 2.36 -4.27 16.42
N LYS A 379 3.41 -4.11 15.61
CA LYS A 379 4.54 -3.21 15.91
C LYS A 379 4.11 -1.75 16.06
N THR A 380 3.06 -1.32 15.37
CA THR A 380 2.49 0.02 15.55
C THR A 380 1.79 0.13 16.90
N LEU A 381 1.06 -0.92 17.29
CA LEU A 381 0.40 -0.99 18.60
C LEU A 381 1.39 -1.00 19.77
N THR A 382 2.60 -1.55 19.61
CA THR A 382 3.62 -1.56 20.70
C THR A 382 4.13 -0.16 21.08
N LYS A 383 3.83 0.87 20.28
CA LYS A 383 4.18 2.27 20.59
C LYS A 383 3.21 2.94 21.56
N LEU A 384 2.13 2.26 21.95
CA LEU A 384 1.07 2.80 22.79
C LEU A 384 1.21 2.34 24.23
N GLU A 385 0.77 3.19 25.16
CA GLU A 385 0.49 2.76 26.52
C GLU A 385 -0.77 1.89 26.54
N MET A 386 -0.59 0.60 26.85
CA MET A 386 -1.67 -0.38 26.92
C MET A 386 -2.44 -0.27 28.23
N ASN A 387 -3.43 0.63 28.27
CA ASN A 387 -4.43 0.69 29.34
C ASN A 387 -5.70 -0.10 28.98
N GLN A 388 -6.60 -0.31 29.95
CA GLN A 388 -7.82 -1.10 29.77
C GLN A 388 -8.68 -0.60 28.58
N ASN A 389 -8.84 0.71 28.40
CA ASN A 389 -9.62 1.27 27.30
C ASN A 389 -8.97 1.02 25.94
N SER A 390 -7.64 1.21 25.84
CA SER A 390 -6.91 0.96 24.60
C SER A 390 -6.95 -0.52 24.20
N VAL A 391 -6.78 -1.43 25.17
CA VAL A 391 -6.89 -2.87 24.94
C VAL A 391 -8.31 -3.26 24.51
N LEU A 392 -9.34 -2.66 25.10
CA LEU A 392 -10.73 -2.90 24.71
C LEU A 392 -11.01 -2.43 23.27
N VAL A 393 -10.54 -1.24 22.89
CA VAL A 393 -10.64 -0.73 21.51
C VAL A 393 -9.97 -1.71 20.54
N ILE A 394 -8.75 -2.17 20.84
CA ILE A 394 -8.02 -3.12 20.00
C ILE A 394 -8.81 -4.43 19.88
N ALA A 395 -9.20 -5.03 21.01
CA ALA A 395 -9.85 -6.34 21.05
C ALA A 395 -11.16 -6.35 20.28
N VAL A 396 -12.01 -5.34 20.48
CA VAL A 396 -13.32 -5.27 19.81
C VAL A 396 -13.14 -4.97 18.32
N SER A 397 -12.20 -4.10 17.95
CA SER A 397 -11.95 -3.79 16.53
C SER A 397 -11.40 -4.99 15.76
N LEU A 398 -10.46 -5.73 16.34
CA LEU A 398 -9.96 -6.98 15.78
C LEU A 398 -11.07 -8.03 15.65
N THR A 399 -11.86 -8.21 16.71
CA THR A 399 -12.99 -9.16 16.69
C THR A 399 -13.99 -8.80 15.59
N MET A 400 -14.46 -7.55 15.57
CA MET A 400 -15.42 -7.09 14.57
C MET A 400 -14.88 -7.18 13.14
N GLY A 401 -13.59 -6.90 12.93
CA GLY A 401 -12.95 -7.10 11.63
C GLY A 401 -12.84 -8.56 11.22
N LEU A 402 -12.60 -9.48 12.15
CA LEU A 402 -12.46 -10.90 11.83
C LEU A 402 -13.78 -11.65 11.67
N LEU A 403 -14.88 -11.15 12.24
CA LEU A 403 -16.20 -11.78 12.14
C LEU A 403 -16.64 -12.07 10.68
N PRO A 404 -16.72 -11.09 9.76
CA PRO A 404 -17.13 -11.36 8.38
C PRO A 404 -16.11 -12.20 7.60
N VAL A 405 -14.85 -12.23 8.04
CA VAL A 405 -13.80 -13.05 7.43
C VAL A 405 -13.96 -14.52 7.81
N MET A 406 -14.26 -14.79 9.09
CA MET A 406 -14.44 -16.15 9.62
C MET A 406 -15.82 -16.72 9.32
N HIS A 407 -16.82 -15.86 9.09
CA HIS A 407 -18.17 -16.25 8.76
C HIS A 407 -18.75 -15.35 7.65
N PRO A 408 -18.38 -15.58 6.37
CA PRO A 408 -18.79 -14.73 5.24
C PRO A 408 -20.29 -14.58 5.05
N THR A 409 -21.08 -15.51 5.59
CA THR A 409 -22.54 -15.51 5.54
C THR A 409 -23.20 -14.75 6.69
N LEU A 410 -22.41 -14.15 7.59
CA LEU A 410 -22.88 -13.50 8.82
C LEU A 410 -23.95 -12.41 8.59
N PHE A 411 -23.81 -11.67 7.49
CA PHE A 411 -24.71 -10.56 7.14
C PHE A 411 -25.64 -10.85 5.96
N GLU A 412 -25.83 -12.11 5.58
CA GLU A 412 -26.66 -12.47 4.41
C GLU A 412 -28.13 -12.03 4.53
N GLN A 413 -28.67 -12.02 5.75
CA GLN A 413 -30.05 -11.59 6.01
C GLN A 413 -30.19 -10.07 6.16
N PHE A 414 -29.08 -9.33 6.16
CA PHE A 414 -29.11 -7.87 6.26
C PHE A 414 -29.41 -7.26 4.88
N PRO A 415 -29.86 -5.99 4.83
CA PRO A 415 -29.98 -5.27 3.57
C PRO A 415 -28.66 -5.28 2.79
N ASN A 416 -28.72 -5.38 1.46
CA ASN A 416 -27.53 -5.49 0.60
C ASN A 416 -26.51 -4.36 0.84
N TRP A 417 -26.97 -3.12 1.07
CA TRP A 417 -26.09 -2.00 1.36
C TRP A 417 -25.21 -2.23 2.61
N PHE A 418 -25.76 -2.92 3.62
CA PHE A 418 -25.06 -3.23 4.86
C PHE A 418 -24.01 -4.31 4.60
N GLY A 419 -24.38 -5.40 3.91
CA GLY A 419 -23.44 -6.45 3.52
C GLY A 419 -22.29 -5.92 2.65
N THR A 420 -22.57 -5.00 1.73
CA THR A 420 -21.53 -4.38 0.88
C THR A 420 -20.49 -3.62 1.71
N VAL A 421 -20.91 -2.92 2.76
CA VAL A 421 -20.01 -2.12 3.61
C VAL A 421 -19.35 -2.97 4.69
N PHE A 422 -20.08 -3.86 5.35
CA PHE A 422 -19.63 -4.55 6.57
C PHE A 422 -19.27 -6.02 6.39
N ASN A 423 -19.53 -6.63 5.23
CA ASN A 423 -19.03 -7.98 4.91
C ASN A 423 -17.56 -7.98 4.44
N SER A 424 -16.79 -6.97 4.86
CA SER A 424 -15.35 -6.90 4.67
C SER A 424 -14.71 -6.65 6.04
N GLY A 425 -13.72 -7.47 6.39
CA GLY A 425 -13.08 -7.37 7.69
C GLY A 425 -12.33 -6.06 7.92
N ILE A 426 -11.89 -5.44 6.84
CA ILE A 426 -11.14 -4.18 6.89
C ILE A 426 -12.08 -3.01 7.17
N THR A 427 -13.19 -2.90 6.44
CA THR A 427 -14.15 -1.81 6.63
C THR A 427 -14.84 -1.91 7.98
N THR A 428 -15.23 -3.12 8.41
CA THR A 428 -15.82 -3.35 9.72
C THR A 428 -14.83 -3.06 10.84
N GLY A 429 -13.60 -3.58 10.75
CA GLY A 429 -12.56 -3.30 11.73
C GLY A 429 -12.20 -1.81 11.83
N ALA A 430 -12.07 -1.12 10.69
CA ALA A 430 -11.80 0.31 10.64
C ALA A 430 -12.92 1.15 11.23
N PHE A 431 -14.17 0.86 10.83
CA PHE A 431 -15.33 1.54 11.38
C PHE A 431 -15.40 1.37 12.91
N THR A 432 -15.25 0.14 13.42
CA THR A 432 -15.24 -0.14 14.85
C THR A 432 -14.10 0.58 15.58
N ALA A 433 -12.88 0.54 15.04
CA ALA A 433 -11.73 1.20 15.65
C ALA A 433 -11.92 2.71 15.78
N ILE A 434 -12.38 3.36 14.70
CA ILE A 434 -12.65 4.80 14.68
C ILE A 434 -13.76 5.14 15.67
N LEU A 435 -14.89 4.42 15.61
CA LEU A 435 -16.05 4.67 16.46
C LEU A 435 -15.70 4.52 17.95
N LEU A 436 -15.05 3.42 18.33
CA LEU A 436 -14.68 3.18 19.73
C LEU A 436 -13.60 4.16 20.20
N ASN A 437 -12.65 4.53 19.34
CA ASN A 437 -11.67 5.56 19.68
C ASN A 437 -12.35 6.90 20.01
N LEU A 438 -13.34 7.31 19.21
CA LEU A 438 -14.13 8.51 19.47
C LEU A 438 -14.97 8.38 20.75
N LEU A 439 -15.54 7.20 21.02
CA LEU A 439 -16.37 6.97 22.21
C LEU A 439 -15.56 7.01 23.51
N PHE A 440 -14.42 6.31 23.57
CA PHE A 440 -13.64 6.16 24.79
C PHE A 440 -12.67 7.32 25.06
N PHE A 441 -12.22 8.01 24.02
CA PHE A 441 -11.20 9.06 24.16
C PHE A 441 -11.65 10.43 23.64
N GLY A 442 -12.86 10.54 23.10
CA GLY A 442 -13.46 11.80 22.67
C GLY A 442 -12.70 12.52 21.56
N THR A 443 -13.04 13.80 21.38
CA THR A 443 -12.40 14.70 20.41
C THR A 443 -11.26 15.54 21.01
N ARG A 444 -11.10 15.50 22.34
CA ARG A 444 -10.05 16.24 23.07
C ARG A 444 -8.92 15.30 23.46
N ARG A 445 -7.99 15.09 22.53
CA ARG A 445 -6.67 14.58 22.90
C ARG A 445 -5.67 15.72 22.82
N THR A 446 -5.06 16.05 23.95
CA THR A 446 -3.79 16.78 23.99
C THR A 446 -2.78 15.92 23.23
N PRO A 447 -2.19 16.41 22.12
CA PRO A 447 -1.26 15.64 21.31
C PRO A 447 0.06 15.50 22.06
N ALA A 448 0.15 14.52 22.96
CA ALA A 448 1.43 14.11 23.57
C ALA A 448 2.13 13.01 22.76
N ASN A 449 1.45 12.41 21.77
CA ASN A 449 1.93 11.19 21.07
C ASN A 449 2.12 11.35 19.56
N ALA A 450 1.98 12.56 19.02
CA ALA A 450 2.58 12.86 17.72
C ALA A 450 4.03 13.25 18.02
N GLY A 451 5.01 12.43 17.67
CA GLY A 451 6.45 12.76 17.77
C GLY A 451 6.87 13.87 16.81
N VAL A 452 6.09 14.95 16.77
CA VAL A 452 6.25 16.11 15.91
C VAL A 452 6.21 17.32 16.84
N GLU A 453 7.38 17.82 17.21
CA GLU A 453 7.51 19.24 17.57
C GLU A 453 7.17 20.03 16.30
N LEU A 454 5.92 20.50 16.24
CA LEU A 454 5.50 21.49 15.27
C LEU A 454 5.94 22.84 15.82
N ASP A 455 6.76 23.56 15.06
CA ASP A 455 7.23 24.89 15.41
C ASP A 455 6.03 25.86 15.46
N ASP A 456 5.82 26.51 16.61
CA ASP A 456 4.65 27.33 16.93
C ASP A 456 4.54 28.62 16.08
N ALA A 457 5.48 28.87 15.17
CA ALA A 457 5.55 30.08 14.36
C ALA A 457 4.64 30.06 13.10
N GLU A 458 4.16 28.90 12.61
CA GLU A 458 3.38 28.82 11.36
C GLU A 458 1.85 28.81 11.53
N PHE A 459 1.33 28.85 12.75
CA PHE A 459 -0.11 28.94 13.05
C PHE A 459 -0.43 29.95 14.16
N ALA A 460 0.03 31.19 13.99
CA ALA A 460 -0.40 32.32 14.81
C ALA A 460 -1.88 32.66 14.52
N GLY A 461 -2.81 31.96 15.19
CA GLY A 461 -4.24 32.23 15.08
C GLY A 461 -5.19 31.15 15.63
N VAL A 462 -4.67 30.07 16.20
CA VAL A 462 -5.49 29.03 16.87
C VAL A 462 -5.05 28.94 18.33
N ASP A 463 -5.98 29.15 19.26
CA ASP A 463 -5.77 29.28 20.70
C ASP A 463 -4.69 28.35 21.29
N ALA A 464 -3.64 28.98 21.82
CA ALA A 464 -2.40 28.40 22.31
C ALA A 464 -2.50 27.77 23.72
N ASN A 465 -3.46 26.86 23.96
CA ASN A 465 -3.61 26.17 25.26
C ASN A 465 -3.55 24.64 25.20
N VAL A 466 -2.93 24.07 24.16
CA VAL A 466 -2.95 22.61 23.89
C VAL A 466 -1.60 21.90 24.11
N TYR A 467 -0.56 22.59 24.59
CA TYR A 467 0.75 21.97 24.84
C TYR A 467 1.20 22.19 26.29
N LYS A 468 0.73 21.34 27.21
CA LYS A 468 1.40 21.10 28.49
C LYS A 468 1.52 19.60 28.70
N THR A 469 2.78 19.15 28.74
CA THR A 469 3.21 17.83 29.17
C THR A 469 2.71 17.56 30.58
N GLY A 470 2.03 16.43 30.76
CA GLY A 470 1.66 15.91 32.06
C GLY A 470 2.89 15.39 32.80
N THR A 471 3.60 16.28 33.48
CA THR A 471 4.44 15.95 34.64
C THR A 471 4.08 16.95 35.72
N GLU A 472 2.97 16.70 36.41
CA GLU A 472 2.68 17.17 37.79
C GLU A 472 1.27 16.72 38.16
N ARG A 473 1.18 15.62 38.90
CA ARG A 473 0.18 15.48 39.96
C ARG A 473 0.90 14.91 41.19
N SER A 474 0.80 15.70 42.26
CA SER A 474 1.08 15.38 43.66
C SER A 474 0.54 14.03 44.09
#